data_AF-A0A8B6BIP7-F1
#
_entry.id   AF-A0A8B6BIP7-F1
#
_cell.length_a   1.000
_cell.length_b   1.000
_cell.length_c   1.000
_cell.angle_alpha   90.00
_cell.angle_beta   90.00
_cell.angle_gamma   90.00
#
_symmetry.space_group_name_H-M   'P 1'
#
loop_
_entity.id
_entity.type
_entity.pdbx_description
1 polymer ?
#
loop_
_entity_poly.entity_id
_entity_poly.type
_entity_poly.pdbx_seq_one_letter_code
_entity_poly.pdbx_strand_id
1 'polypeptide(L)'
;MEYSWFPYLHSFFRKGYSYFEMKLLLQENHGVFVSVRHLRRIANSNGLYKRKKSNIERCSDFIQSILSKTSGSHGYRLVHQQCIKNDYVISMENVRLILKVLDSQGVALRRKRQLKRREYISRGPNYIWHIDGYDKLKPFGIAIHGCIDGYSRNIIWLKAGITNNDPKVIAGYYIEAIIELRGCPKSTRSDFGTENKYVEQMQRFFHRNSMQSDKCHIYGSSTHNQRIESLWAIFRKQCAEFWIQLFKWLKHDNLFNGSVLDKNLIQFCFMELIQKDIQAFLSDWNHHKIRHNASIAAPSGRPHILHTFPELLDAEDCIYKVDEDEVDVCLDECSIINHVCDEDMYDLCNILIEEMGWIRNDDPYSTVDLYIALRNCISRELH
;
A
#
# COMPACT_ATOMS: atom_id res chain seq x y z
N MET A 1 0.31 47.79 -41.78
CA MET A 1 -1.07 47.75 -41.24
C MET A 1 -1.01 47.05 -39.90
N GLU A 2 -1.06 47.81 -38.81
CA GLU A 2 -1.16 47.25 -37.47
C GLU A 2 -2.62 46.89 -37.21
N TYR A 3 -2.90 45.60 -37.10
CA TYR A 3 -4.25 45.14 -36.77
C TYR A 3 -4.47 45.38 -35.27
N SER A 4 -5.50 46.15 -34.91
CA SER A 4 -5.84 46.45 -33.51
C SER A 4 -6.06 45.20 -32.65
N TRP A 5 -6.40 44.07 -33.28
CA TRP A 5 -6.61 42.77 -32.63
C TRP A 5 -5.36 41.87 -32.60
N PHE A 6 -4.23 42.29 -33.18
CA PHE A 6 -3.00 41.50 -33.20
C PHE A 6 -2.48 41.10 -31.81
N PRO A 7 -2.55 41.95 -30.75
CA PRO A 7 -2.13 41.54 -29.41
C PRO A 7 -2.89 40.29 -28.88
N TYR A 8 -4.18 40.16 -29.21
CA TYR A 8 -4.97 38.99 -28.84
C TYR A 8 -4.51 37.75 -29.61
N LEU A 9 -4.27 37.88 -30.92
CA LEU A 9 -3.70 36.80 -31.73
C LEU A 9 -2.35 36.32 -31.15
N HIS A 10 -1.46 37.26 -30.80
CA HIS A 10 -0.16 36.95 -30.22
C HIS A 10 -0.28 36.24 -28.87
N SER A 11 -1.22 36.68 -28.02
CA SER A 11 -1.54 36.02 -26.74
C SER A 11 -2.04 34.59 -26.92
N PHE A 12 -3.01 34.36 -27.81
CA PHE A 12 -3.52 33.01 -28.10
C PHE A 12 -2.44 32.12 -28.74
N PHE A 13 -1.56 32.71 -29.55
CA PHE A 13 -0.43 31.99 -30.14
C PHE A 13 0.55 31.47 -29.09
N ARG A 14 0.91 32.30 -28.10
CA ARG A 14 1.77 31.87 -26.98
C ARG A 14 1.12 30.82 -26.08
N LYS A 15 -0.20 30.85 -25.93
CA LYS A 15 -0.96 29.84 -25.17
C LYS A 15 -1.11 28.49 -25.90
N GLY A 16 -0.59 28.36 -27.12
CA GLY A 16 -0.50 27.09 -27.84
C GLY A 16 -1.75 26.68 -28.63
N TYR A 17 -2.79 27.53 -28.69
CA TYR A 17 -4.01 27.25 -29.46
C TYR A 17 -3.70 26.95 -30.94
N SER A 18 -4.50 26.13 -31.60
CA SER A 18 -4.47 25.92 -33.04
C SER A 18 -4.95 27.17 -33.79
N TYR A 19 -4.60 27.31 -35.08
CA TYR A 19 -5.07 28.45 -35.86
C TYR A 19 -6.60 28.46 -36.09
N PHE A 20 -7.24 27.29 -35.94
CA PHE A 20 -8.69 27.17 -35.99
C PHE A 20 -9.33 27.67 -34.69
N GLU A 21 -8.78 27.28 -33.54
CA GLU A 21 -9.24 27.77 -32.24
C GLU A 21 -9.00 29.28 -32.08
N MET A 22 -7.84 29.80 -32.51
CA MET A 22 -7.60 31.26 -32.51
C MET A 22 -8.62 32.02 -33.34
N LYS A 23 -9.04 31.46 -34.49
CA LYS A 23 -10.09 32.07 -35.31
C LYS A 23 -11.40 32.15 -34.53
N LEU A 24 -11.82 31.06 -33.89
CA LEU A 24 -13.06 31.02 -33.11
C LEU A 24 -13.00 32.01 -31.94
N LEU A 25 -11.88 32.04 -31.20
CA LEU A 25 -11.71 32.95 -30.04
C LEU A 25 -11.69 34.42 -30.45
N LEU A 26 -11.08 34.76 -31.58
CA LEU A 26 -11.11 36.13 -32.12
C LEU A 26 -12.52 36.53 -32.56
N GLN A 27 -13.30 35.59 -33.10
CA GLN A 27 -14.67 35.83 -33.51
C GLN A 27 -15.60 36.01 -32.29
N GLU A 28 -15.56 35.10 -31.33
CA GLU A 28 -16.44 35.10 -30.15
C GLU A 28 -16.10 36.23 -29.16
N ASN A 29 -14.82 36.39 -28.81
CA ASN A 29 -14.44 37.29 -27.70
C ASN A 29 -14.15 38.71 -28.16
N HIS A 30 -13.90 38.90 -29.45
CA HIS A 30 -13.41 40.18 -29.98
C HIS A 30 -14.15 40.62 -31.27
N GLY A 31 -15.14 39.87 -31.75
CA GLY A 31 -15.94 40.22 -32.94
C GLY A 31 -15.15 40.24 -34.25
N VAL A 32 -13.96 39.62 -34.30
CA VAL A 32 -13.06 39.68 -35.46
C VAL A 32 -13.26 38.48 -36.38
N PHE A 33 -13.76 38.74 -37.58
CA PHE A 33 -13.96 37.72 -38.61
C PHE A 33 -12.77 37.64 -39.56
N VAL A 34 -11.93 36.62 -39.38
CA VAL A 34 -10.74 36.40 -40.22
C VAL A 34 -10.60 34.94 -40.63
N SER A 35 -10.13 34.71 -41.86
CA SER A 35 -9.87 33.34 -42.34
C SER A 35 -8.59 32.77 -41.71
N VAL A 36 -8.55 31.45 -41.52
CA VAL A 36 -7.36 30.74 -41.01
C VAL A 36 -6.12 31.02 -41.88
N ARG A 37 -6.31 31.15 -43.22
CA ARG A 37 -5.23 31.48 -44.16
C ARG A 37 -4.68 32.89 -43.90
N HIS A 38 -5.56 33.86 -43.62
CA HIS A 38 -5.16 35.23 -43.33
C HIS A 38 -4.48 35.35 -41.95
N LEU A 39 -4.96 34.62 -40.94
CA LEU A 39 -4.30 34.50 -39.63
C LEU A 39 -2.88 33.95 -39.73
N ARG A 40 -2.68 32.87 -40.51
CA ARG A 40 -1.34 32.31 -40.75
C ARG A 40 -0.43 33.31 -41.44
N ARG A 41 -0.94 34.06 -42.43
CA ARG A 41 -0.17 35.09 -43.13
C ARG A 41 0.27 36.19 -42.16
N ILE A 42 -0.63 36.72 -41.34
CA ILE A 42 -0.32 37.74 -40.33
C ILE A 42 0.67 37.22 -39.30
N ALA A 43 0.48 36.00 -38.78
CA ALA A 43 1.41 35.38 -37.84
C ALA A 43 2.82 35.26 -38.44
N ASN A 44 2.95 34.76 -39.67
CA ASN A 44 4.24 34.61 -40.35
C ASN A 44 4.92 35.96 -40.63
N SER A 45 4.16 36.97 -41.08
CA SER A 45 4.69 38.32 -41.35
C SER A 45 5.16 39.03 -40.08
N ASN A 46 4.69 38.60 -38.90
CA ASN A 46 5.11 39.12 -37.60
C ASN A 46 6.03 38.13 -36.84
N GLY A 47 6.65 37.18 -37.54
CA GLY A 47 7.66 36.27 -36.96
C GLY A 47 7.13 35.18 -36.02
N LEU A 48 5.82 34.95 -35.98
CA LEU A 48 5.18 33.92 -35.16
C LEU A 48 5.15 32.57 -35.88
N TYR A 49 6.22 31.79 -35.70
CA TYR A 49 6.35 30.47 -36.30
C TYR A 49 6.12 29.37 -35.27
N LYS A 50 5.15 28.49 -35.52
CA LYS A 50 4.90 27.31 -34.65
C LYS A 50 6.02 26.25 -34.72
N ARG A 51 6.99 26.43 -35.63
CA ARG A 51 8.03 25.43 -35.97
C ARG A 51 9.45 26.02 -35.99
N LYS A 52 9.77 27.05 -35.19
CA LYS A 52 11.18 27.42 -34.99
C LYS A 52 11.71 26.55 -33.84
N LYS A 53 12.45 25.49 -34.18
CA LYS A 53 13.01 24.57 -33.19
C LYS A 53 14.03 25.33 -32.32
N SER A 54 13.95 25.15 -31.00
CA SER A 54 14.96 25.68 -30.07
C SER A 54 16.33 25.07 -30.39
N ASN A 55 17.41 25.79 -30.09
CA ASN A 55 18.77 25.26 -30.24
C ASN A 55 18.91 23.95 -29.42
N ILE A 56 19.44 22.90 -30.06
CA ILE A 56 19.62 21.57 -29.49
C ILE A 56 20.52 21.61 -28.25
N GLU A 57 21.55 22.45 -28.23
CA GLU A 57 22.45 22.60 -27.07
C GLU A 57 21.70 23.13 -25.86
N ARG A 58 20.95 24.22 -26.04
CA ARG A 58 20.11 24.81 -24.98
C ARG A 58 19.04 23.82 -24.47
N CYS A 59 18.52 22.97 -25.36
CA CYS A 59 17.60 21.89 -24.96
C CYS A 59 18.34 20.79 -24.17
N SER A 60 19.57 20.45 -24.54
CA SER A 60 20.41 19.48 -23.86
C SER A 60 20.73 19.92 -22.44
N ASP A 61 21.15 21.17 -22.24
CA ASP A 61 21.43 21.74 -20.93
C ASP A 61 20.19 21.72 -20.02
N PHE A 62 19.03 22.07 -20.59
CA PHE A 62 17.77 22.03 -19.85
C PHE A 62 17.37 20.59 -19.48
N ILE A 63 17.50 19.63 -20.40
CA ILE A 63 17.25 18.21 -20.11
C ILE A 63 18.22 17.69 -19.06
N GLN A 64 19.49 18.10 -19.09
CA GLN A 64 20.47 17.76 -18.06
C GLN A 64 20.07 18.32 -16.68
N SER A 65 19.53 19.54 -16.64
CA SER A 65 18.99 20.13 -15.40
C SER A 65 17.74 19.38 -14.86
N ILE A 66 16.92 18.81 -15.76
CA ILE A 66 15.80 17.96 -15.37
C ILE A 66 16.31 16.64 -14.79
N LEU A 67 17.32 16.04 -15.43
CA LEU A 67 17.90 14.77 -14.99
C LEU A 67 18.55 14.90 -13.61
N SER A 68 19.27 16.00 -13.34
CA SER A 68 19.89 16.25 -12.04
C SER A 68 18.85 16.43 -10.93
N LYS A 69 17.78 17.18 -11.19
CA LYS A 69 16.68 17.40 -10.23
C LYS A 69 15.84 16.15 -9.93
N THR A 70 15.76 15.23 -10.88
CA THR A 70 14.82 14.09 -10.81
C THR A 70 15.51 12.74 -10.74
N SER A 71 16.85 12.74 -10.63
CA SER A 71 17.70 11.56 -10.61
C SER A 71 17.42 10.56 -11.74
N GLY A 72 17.05 11.05 -12.91
CA GLY A 72 16.75 10.21 -14.07
C GLY A 72 15.49 9.35 -13.94
N SER A 73 14.50 9.76 -13.14
CA SER A 73 13.22 9.02 -13.01
C SER A 73 12.24 9.26 -14.18
N HIS A 74 12.31 10.41 -14.85
CA HIS A 74 11.37 10.78 -15.91
C HIS A 74 11.70 10.19 -17.27
N GLY A 75 10.74 9.49 -17.88
CA GLY A 75 10.86 9.02 -19.26
C GLY A 75 10.75 10.15 -20.29
N TYR A 76 11.19 9.88 -21.52
CA TYR A 76 11.30 10.88 -22.59
C TYR A 76 10.01 11.65 -22.91
N ARG A 77 8.82 11.04 -22.71
CA ARG A 77 7.53 11.71 -22.89
C ARG A 77 7.27 12.81 -21.85
N LEU A 78 7.59 12.54 -20.59
CA LEU A 78 7.45 13.51 -19.50
C LEU A 78 8.50 14.62 -19.61
N VAL A 79 9.74 14.26 -19.93
CA VAL A 79 10.81 15.24 -20.19
C VAL A 79 10.42 16.15 -21.36
N HIS A 80 9.86 15.60 -22.45
CA HIS A 80 9.35 16.37 -23.57
C HIS A 80 8.23 17.34 -23.16
N GLN A 81 7.30 16.90 -22.31
CA GLN A 81 6.25 17.78 -21.78
C GLN A 81 6.83 18.91 -20.92
N GLN A 82 7.87 18.64 -20.12
CA GLN A 82 8.57 19.67 -19.34
C GLN A 82 9.32 20.66 -20.23
N CYS A 83 9.94 20.21 -21.32
CA CYS A 83 10.53 21.09 -22.33
C CYS A 83 9.47 22.05 -22.89
N ILE A 84 8.32 21.54 -23.33
CA ILE A 84 7.24 22.39 -23.88
C ILE A 84 6.72 23.39 -22.85
N LYS A 85 6.52 22.96 -21.59
CA LYS A 85 6.07 23.84 -20.50
C LYS A 85 7.04 24.98 -20.17
N ASN A 86 8.32 24.81 -20.48
CA ASN A 86 9.36 25.82 -20.22
C ASN A 86 9.82 26.49 -21.54
N ASP A 87 8.93 26.58 -22.52
CA ASP A 87 9.14 27.26 -23.81
C ASP A 87 10.26 26.68 -24.70
N TYR A 88 10.63 25.41 -24.50
CA TYR A 88 11.53 24.68 -25.39
C TYR A 88 10.74 23.93 -26.48
N VAL A 89 10.94 24.34 -27.74
CA VAL A 89 10.33 23.70 -28.91
C VAL A 89 11.29 22.64 -29.46
N ILE A 90 11.16 21.40 -28.98
CA ILE A 90 11.98 20.25 -29.37
C ILE A 90 11.09 19.07 -29.79
N SER A 91 11.53 18.25 -30.75
CA SER A 91 10.80 17.03 -31.10
C SER A 91 11.00 15.95 -30.02
N MET A 92 9.96 15.15 -29.78
CA MET A 92 10.02 14.02 -28.87
C MET A 92 11.15 13.04 -29.20
N GLU A 93 11.46 12.86 -30.49
CA GLU A 93 12.57 12.03 -30.94
C GLU A 93 13.94 12.63 -30.58
N ASN A 94 14.10 13.96 -30.68
CA ASN A 94 15.33 14.61 -30.24
C ASN A 94 15.49 14.51 -28.71
N VAL A 95 14.42 14.64 -27.93
CA VAL A 95 14.46 14.38 -26.47
C VAL A 95 14.89 12.94 -26.18
N ARG A 96 14.36 11.97 -26.93
CA ARG A 96 14.74 10.55 -26.79
C ARG A 96 16.22 10.33 -27.09
N LEU A 97 16.76 10.94 -28.15
CA LEU A 97 18.17 10.85 -28.53
C LEU A 97 19.08 11.53 -27.50
N ILE A 98 18.73 12.75 -27.07
CA ILE A 98 19.47 13.47 -26.02
C ILE A 98 19.50 12.66 -24.72
N LEU A 99 18.36 12.11 -24.27
CA LEU A 99 18.32 11.25 -23.08
C LEU A 99 19.14 9.97 -23.24
N LYS A 100 19.21 9.39 -24.44
CA LYS A 100 20.05 8.22 -24.70
C LYS A 100 21.54 8.54 -24.56
N VAL A 101 21.94 9.78 -24.87
CA VAL A 101 23.32 10.26 -24.71
C VAL A 101 23.62 10.63 -23.26
N LEU A 102 22.75 11.43 -22.64
CA LEU A 102 22.94 11.95 -21.27
C LEU A 102 22.72 10.91 -20.16
N ASP A 103 21.83 9.93 -20.38
CA ASP A 103 21.42 8.94 -19.38
C ASP A 103 21.19 7.56 -20.03
N SER A 104 22.22 7.05 -20.72
CA SER A 104 22.18 5.76 -21.41
C SER A 104 21.81 4.60 -20.47
N GLN A 105 22.33 4.63 -19.23
CA GLN A 105 22.05 3.65 -18.19
C GLN A 105 20.59 3.74 -17.71
N GLY A 106 20.08 4.92 -17.37
CA GLY A 106 18.69 5.09 -16.93
C GLY A 106 17.68 4.77 -18.03
N VAL A 107 18.01 5.05 -19.31
CA VAL A 107 17.21 4.59 -20.46
C VAL A 107 17.18 3.06 -20.56
N ALA A 108 18.33 2.39 -20.40
CA ALA A 108 18.39 0.93 -20.42
C ALA A 108 17.62 0.29 -19.26
N LEU A 109 17.74 0.84 -18.05
CA LEU A 109 17.00 0.38 -16.85
C LEU A 109 15.49 0.53 -17.02
N ARG A 110 15.02 1.67 -17.53
CA ARG A 110 13.58 1.89 -17.81
C ARG A 110 13.04 0.98 -18.91
N ARG A 111 13.85 0.69 -19.95
CA ARG A 111 13.47 -0.26 -21.01
C ARG A 111 13.29 -1.68 -20.46
N LYS A 112 14.04 -2.06 -19.42
CA LYS A 112 13.87 -3.34 -18.69
C LYS A 112 12.65 -3.35 -17.75
N ARG A 113 11.93 -2.22 -17.59
CA ARG A 113 10.85 -2.03 -16.59
C ARG A 113 11.28 -2.37 -15.15
N GLN A 114 12.58 -2.33 -14.85
CA GLN A 114 13.08 -2.56 -13.50
C GLN A 114 13.01 -1.24 -12.73
N LEU A 115 12.12 -1.19 -11.74
CA LEU A 115 12.14 -0.14 -10.72
C LEU A 115 13.50 -0.19 -10.00
N LYS A 116 14.14 0.96 -9.83
CA LYS A 116 15.33 1.09 -8.97
C LYS A 116 14.86 0.89 -7.53
N ARG A 117 14.87 -0.36 -7.06
CA ARG A 117 14.49 -0.71 -5.69
C ARG A 117 15.61 -0.26 -4.76
N ARG A 118 15.25 0.42 -3.66
CA ARG A 118 16.21 0.75 -2.59
C ARG A 118 16.67 -0.56 -1.95
N GLU A 119 17.95 -0.67 -1.64
CA GLU A 119 18.45 -1.80 -0.85
C GLU A 119 17.89 -1.68 0.57
N TYR A 120 17.13 -2.69 0.99
CA TYR A 120 16.69 -2.82 2.38
C TYR A 120 17.80 -3.53 3.15
N ILE A 121 18.45 -2.82 4.07
CA ILE A 121 19.53 -3.33 4.91
C ILE A 121 19.02 -3.38 6.35
N SER A 122 19.18 -4.53 7.01
CA SER A 122 18.87 -4.74 8.43
C SER A 122 20.01 -5.47 9.09
N ARG A 123 20.28 -5.16 10.37
CA ARG A 123 21.43 -5.70 11.12
C ARG A 123 21.24 -7.17 11.53
N GLY A 124 20.00 -7.58 11.75
CA GLY A 124 19.62 -8.92 12.16
C GLY A 124 18.13 -8.98 12.46
N PRO A 125 17.60 -10.14 12.90
CA PRO A 125 16.21 -10.26 13.31
C PRO A 125 15.93 -9.38 14.53
N ASN A 126 14.66 -9.02 14.73
CA ASN A 126 14.18 -8.14 15.79
C ASN A 126 14.77 -6.71 15.76
N TYR A 127 15.44 -6.34 14.67
CA TYR A 127 15.93 -4.98 14.49
C TYR A 127 14.78 -4.02 14.12
N ILE A 128 13.96 -4.39 13.14
CA ILE A 128 12.75 -3.64 12.77
C ILE A 128 11.63 -4.62 12.49
N TRP A 129 10.53 -4.49 13.21
CA TRP A 129 9.25 -5.15 12.89
C TRP A 129 8.37 -4.24 12.05
N HIS A 130 7.81 -4.77 10.97
CA HIS A 130 6.93 -4.06 10.04
C HIS A 130 5.49 -4.45 10.32
N ILE A 131 4.67 -3.49 10.73
CA ILE A 131 3.30 -3.67 11.23
C ILE A 131 2.33 -2.99 10.27
N ASP A 132 1.23 -3.66 9.96
CA ASP A 132 0.21 -3.14 9.03
C ASP A 132 -1.11 -3.93 9.10
N GLY A 133 -2.18 -3.26 8.67
CA GLY A 133 -3.52 -3.83 8.52
C GLY A 133 -3.82 -4.29 7.09
N TYR A 134 -4.59 -5.36 6.96
CA TYR A 134 -5.07 -5.88 5.68
C TYR A 134 -6.60 -5.78 5.58
N ASP A 135 -7.05 -4.75 4.85
CA ASP A 135 -8.46 -4.33 4.83
C ASP A 135 -9.35 -4.99 3.76
N LYS A 136 -8.87 -6.01 3.03
CA LYS A 136 -9.65 -6.57 1.90
C LYS A 136 -10.90 -7.35 2.32
N LEU A 137 -10.95 -7.88 3.54
CA LEU A 137 -12.13 -8.53 4.12
C LEU A 137 -12.97 -7.58 5.00
N LYS A 138 -12.49 -6.38 5.28
CA LYS A 138 -13.16 -5.39 6.15
C LYS A 138 -14.58 -5.03 5.72
N PRO A 139 -14.93 -4.97 4.42
CA PRO A 139 -16.32 -4.80 3.99
C PRO A 139 -17.29 -5.87 4.51
N PHE A 140 -16.77 -7.07 4.83
CA PHE A 140 -17.51 -8.21 5.35
C PHE A 140 -17.43 -8.36 6.88
N GLY A 141 -16.79 -7.40 7.56
CA GLY A 141 -16.65 -7.40 9.02
C GLY A 141 -15.38 -8.07 9.55
N ILE A 142 -14.48 -8.54 8.68
CA ILE A 142 -13.25 -9.21 9.13
C ILE A 142 -12.05 -8.32 8.80
N ALA A 143 -11.36 -7.89 9.84
CA ALA A 143 -10.09 -7.18 9.72
C ALA A 143 -8.94 -8.16 9.95
N ILE A 144 -7.88 -8.05 9.16
CA ILE A 144 -6.66 -8.84 9.37
C ILE A 144 -5.54 -7.88 9.74
N HIS A 145 -4.72 -8.24 10.71
CA HIS A 145 -3.56 -7.46 11.13
C HIS A 145 -2.32 -8.35 11.17
N GLY A 146 -1.19 -7.81 10.74
CA GLY A 146 0.04 -8.59 10.60
C GLY A 146 1.28 -7.84 11.06
N CYS A 147 2.31 -8.63 11.35
CA CYS A 147 3.65 -8.14 11.58
C CYS A 147 4.68 -9.11 11.01
N ILE A 148 5.71 -8.53 10.38
CA ILE A 148 6.81 -9.30 9.81
C ILE A 148 8.15 -8.70 10.21
N ASP A 149 9.10 -9.56 10.55
CA ASP A 149 10.46 -9.15 10.82
C ASP A 149 11.16 -8.65 9.53
N GLY A 150 11.85 -7.52 9.64
CA GLY A 150 12.48 -6.87 8.51
C GLY A 150 13.68 -7.62 7.92
N TYR A 151 14.40 -8.40 8.73
CA TYR A 151 15.60 -9.12 8.31
C TYR A 151 15.27 -10.52 7.79
N SER A 152 14.68 -11.35 8.65
CA SER A 152 14.40 -12.76 8.39
C SER A 152 13.20 -12.95 7.46
N ARG A 153 12.27 -11.97 7.46
CA ARG A 153 10.91 -12.08 6.90
C ARG A 153 10.07 -13.13 7.61
N ASN A 154 10.39 -13.45 8.85
CA ASN A 154 9.55 -14.27 9.71
C ASN A 154 8.30 -13.46 10.08
N ILE A 155 7.12 -14.03 9.84
CA ILE A 155 5.86 -13.44 10.32
C ILE A 155 5.84 -13.63 11.83
N ILE A 156 5.73 -12.51 12.56
CA ILE A 156 5.67 -12.50 14.02
C ILE A 156 4.24 -12.79 14.45
N TRP A 157 3.25 -12.10 13.86
CA TRP A 157 1.85 -12.44 14.04
C TRP A 157 1.07 -12.20 12.74
N LEU A 158 -0.03 -12.93 12.59
CA LEU A 158 -1.03 -12.72 11.55
C LEU A 158 -2.38 -13.15 12.10
N LYS A 159 -3.26 -12.17 12.38
CA LYS A 159 -4.50 -12.41 13.12
C LYS A 159 -5.70 -11.79 12.41
N ALA A 160 -6.79 -12.53 12.38
CA ALA A 160 -8.11 -12.05 11.99
C ALA A 160 -8.88 -11.62 13.25
N GLY A 161 -9.65 -10.55 13.12
CA GLY A 161 -10.48 -10.01 14.19
C GLY A 161 -11.61 -9.15 13.66
N ILE A 162 -12.47 -8.72 14.58
CA ILE A 162 -13.66 -7.89 14.30
C ILE A 162 -13.24 -6.47 13.85
N THR A 163 -12.12 -5.97 14.38
CA THR A 163 -11.62 -4.62 14.12
C THR A 163 -10.10 -4.58 14.09
N ASN A 164 -9.55 -3.74 13.22
CA ASN A 164 -8.17 -3.28 13.26
C ASN A 164 -8.08 -1.75 13.46
N ASN A 165 -9.19 -1.09 13.76
CA ASN A 165 -9.20 0.35 14.01
C ASN A 165 -8.96 0.68 15.49
N ASP A 166 -9.17 -0.29 16.39
CA ASP A 166 -8.93 -0.11 17.82
C ASP A 166 -7.45 -0.33 18.14
N PRO A 167 -6.71 0.71 18.56
CA PRO A 167 -5.30 0.58 18.90
C PRO A 167 -5.02 -0.41 20.03
N LYS A 168 -5.98 -0.63 20.94
CA LYS A 168 -5.81 -1.54 22.07
C LYS A 168 -5.78 -3.01 21.63
N VAL A 169 -6.49 -3.35 20.56
CA VAL A 169 -6.47 -4.69 19.96
C VAL A 169 -5.12 -4.95 19.31
N ILE A 170 -4.63 -3.97 18.53
CA ILE A 170 -3.30 -4.06 17.90
C ILE A 170 -2.19 -4.15 18.96
N ALA A 171 -2.34 -3.39 20.04
CA ALA A 171 -1.44 -3.46 21.19
C ALA A 171 -1.44 -4.86 21.84
N GLY A 172 -2.61 -5.50 21.97
CA GLY A 172 -2.72 -6.87 22.44
C GLY A 172 -1.89 -7.85 21.60
N TYR A 173 -2.03 -7.80 20.28
CA TYR A 173 -1.23 -8.65 19.37
C TYR A 173 0.28 -8.41 19.52
N TYR A 174 0.66 -7.17 19.76
CA TYR A 174 2.05 -6.79 19.96
C TYR A 174 2.62 -7.28 21.30
N ILE A 175 1.84 -7.17 22.38
CA ILE A 175 2.24 -7.65 23.71
C ILE A 175 2.30 -9.18 23.76
N GLU A 176 1.34 -9.87 23.16
CA GLU A 176 1.41 -11.33 23.02
C GLU A 176 2.71 -11.78 22.32
N ALA A 177 3.10 -11.11 21.24
CA ALA A 177 4.36 -11.39 20.55
C ALA A 177 5.59 -11.09 21.42
N ILE A 178 5.54 -10.05 22.26
CA ILE A 178 6.62 -9.74 23.22
C ILE A 178 6.75 -10.85 24.26
N ILE A 179 5.62 -11.34 24.80
CA ILE A 179 5.60 -12.41 25.79
C ILE A 179 6.21 -13.69 25.18
N GLU A 180 5.76 -14.06 23.97
CA GLU A 180 6.27 -15.25 23.27
C GLU A 180 7.77 -15.17 22.98
N LEU A 181 8.25 -14.01 22.54
CA LEU A 181 9.66 -13.80 22.17
C LEU A 181 10.54 -13.36 23.36
N ARG A 182 9.95 -13.13 24.53
CA ARG A 182 10.62 -12.63 25.75
C ARG A 182 11.40 -11.33 25.52
N GLY A 183 10.83 -10.44 24.71
CA GLY A 183 11.47 -9.19 24.33
C GLY A 183 10.78 -8.49 23.17
N CYS A 184 11.15 -7.24 22.94
CA CYS A 184 10.60 -6.39 21.89
C CYS A 184 11.67 -6.05 20.83
N PRO A 185 11.29 -5.62 19.61
CA PRO A 185 12.27 -5.23 18.61
C PRO A 185 12.93 -3.90 18.95
N LYS A 186 14.13 -3.63 18.41
CA LYS A 186 14.80 -2.31 18.55
C LYS A 186 13.95 -1.16 18.04
N SER A 187 13.16 -1.42 17.00
CA SER A 187 12.26 -0.44 16.44
C SER A 187 11.08 -1.13 15.78
N THR A 188 9.95 -0.43 15.74
CA THR A 188 8.77 -0.84 14.97
C THR A 188 8.57 0.14 13.82
N ARG A 189 8.00 -0.32 12.72
CA ARG A 189 7.61 0.51 11.59
C ARG A 189 6.15 0.25 11.27
N SER A 190 5.38 1.32 11.16
CA SER A 190 4.02 1.27 10.67
C SER A 190 3.73 2.46 9.77
N ASP A 191 2.59 2.41 9.11
CA ASP A 191 2.07 3.53 8.36
C ASP A 191 1.59 4.64 9.30
N PHE A 192 1.46 5.86 8.77
CA PHE A 192 0.86 6.98 9.49
C PHE A 192 -0.63 6.70 9.74
N GLY A 193 -0.95 6.33 10.97
CA GLY A 193 -2.31 6.04 11.41
C GLY A 193 -2.42 6.06 12.93
N THR A 194 -3.63 6.28 13.43
CA THR A 194 -3.91 6.26 14.88
C THR A 194 -3.97 4.85 15.45
N GLU A 195 -4.16 3.85 14.59
CA GLU A 195 -4.30 2.43 14.94
C GLU A 195 -3.04 1.86 15.64
N ASN A 196 -1.85 2.35 15.31
CA ASN A 196 -0.58 1.84 15.88
C ASN A 196 -0.06 2.68 17.07
N LYS A 197 -0.85 3.64 17.56
CA LYS A 197 -0.41 4.60 18.59
C LYS A 197 -0.04 3.93 19.91
N TYR A 198 -0.76 2.89 20.33
CA TYR A 198 -0.44 2.18 21.57
C TYR A 198 0.84 1.36 21.44
N VAL A 199 1.09 0.75 20.27
CA VAL A 199 2.36 0.07 19.98
C VAL A 199 3.54 1.05 20.07
N GLU A 200 3.39 2.26 19.51
CA GLU A 200 4.39 3.32 19.66
C GLU A 200 4.66 3.65 21.14
N GLN A 201 3.61 3.84 21.94
CA GLN A 201 3.72 4.18 23.36
C GLN A 201 4.42 3.09 24.16
N MET A 202 4.02 1.82 23.95
CA MET A 202 4.66 0.66 24.57
C MET A 202 6.13 0.54 24.18
N GLN A 203 6.45 0.73 22.90
CA GLN A 203 7.83 0.75 22.42
C GLN A 203 8.69 1.81 23.12
N ARG A 204 8.16 3.03 23.28
CA ARG A 204 8.83 4.11 24.01
C ARG A 204 8.98 3.78 25.49
N PHE A 205 7.97 3.15 26.10
CA PHE A 205 8.00 2.73 27.49
C PHE A 205 9.09 1.69 27.76
N PHE A 206 9.18 0.64 26.94
CA PHE A 206 10.24 -0.38 27.05
C PHE A 206 11.64 0.21 26.81
N HIS A 207 11.75 1.17 25.90
CA HIS A 207 13.03 1.81 25.57
C HIS A 207 13.32 3.10 26.36
N ARG A 208 12.56 3.43 27.42
CA ARG A 208 12.68 4.72 28.13
C ARG A 208 14.07 5.00 28.74
N ASN A 209 14.79 3.94 29.09
CA ASN A 209 16.16 4.02 29.63
C ASN A 209 17.25 3.86 28.56
N SER A 210 16.86 3.67 27.29
CA SER A 210 17.78 3.51 26.17
C SER A 210 18.11 4.86 25.55
N MET A 211 19.37 5.05 25.16
CA MET A 211 19.85 6.22 24.40
C MET A 211 19.19 6.38 23.02
N GLN A 212 18.33 5.43 22.61
CA GLN A 212 17.63 5.40 21.33
C GLN A 212 16.10 5.44 21.49
N SER A 213 15.57 5.87 22.64
CA SER A 213 14.12 5.96 22.89
C SER A 213 13.36 6.72 21.79
N ASP A 214 13.95 7.77 21.23
CA ASP A 214 13.32 8.61 20.19
C ASP A 214 13.27 7.95 18.81
N LYS A 215 13.86 6.75 18.64
CA LYS A 215 13.94 6.02 17.36
C LYS A 215 13.32 4.62 17.43
N CYS A 216 12.63 4.29 18.53
CA CYS A 216 12.01 2.98 18.75
C CYS A 216 10.73 2.75 17.92
N HIS A 217 10.21 3.80 17.26
CA HIS A 217 9.09 3.70 16.32
C HIS A 217 9.32 4.61 15.11
N ILE A 218 9.03 4.10 13.91
CA ILE A 218 9.23 4.78 12.63
C ILE A 218 7.91 4.84 11.89
N TYR A 219 7.36 6.05 11.74
CA TYR A 219 6.29 6.29 10.79
C TYR A 219 6.84 6.41 9.36
N GLY A 220 6.27 5.63 8.45
CA GLY A 220 6.56 5.70 7.02
C GLY A 220 5.27 5.85 6.21
N SER A 221 5.38 6.27 4.95
CA SER A 221 4.28 6.00 4.01
C SER A 221 4.25 4.50 3.69
N SER A 222 3.10 3.96 3.29
CA SER A 222 2.94 2.55 2.83
C SER A 222 4.05 2.05 1.91
N THR A 223 4.53 2.92 1.00
CA THR A 223 5.63 2.63 0.07
C THR A 223 7.00 2.33 0.75
N HIS A 224 7.16 2.68 2.03
CA HIS A 224 8.32 2.40 2.88
C HIS A 224 8.13 1.17 3.78
N ASN A 225 6.90 0.66 3.92
CA ASN A 225 6.56 -0.57 4.65
C ASN A 225 6.66 -1.82 3.74
N GLN A 226 7.76 -1.92 2.99
CA GLN A 226 7.87 -2.82 1.84
C GLN A 226 7.79 -4.31 2.21
N ARG A 227 8.17 -4.68 3.44
CA ARG A 227 8.22 -6.08 3.87
C ARG A 227 6.82 -6.64 4.03
N ILE A 228 5.97 -5.94 4.77
CA ILE A 228 4.59 -6.37 4.98
C ILE A 228 3.73 -6.20 3.74
N GLU A 229 3.96 -5.16 2.93
CA GLU A 229 3.29 -5.01 1.64
C GLU A 229 3.64 -6.15 0.67
N SER A 230 4.89 -6.62 0.67
CA SER A 230 5.29 -7.80 -0.09
C SER A 230 4.63 -9.08 0.44
N LEU A 231 4.45 -9.19 1.76
CA LEU A 231 3.73 -10.29 2.38
C LEU A 231 2.26 -10.27 1.94
N TRP A 232 1.59 -9.11 1.98
CA TRP A 232 0.19 -8.96 1.56
C TRP A 232 -0.06 -9.38 0.13
N ALA A 233 0.87 -9.09 -0.78
CA ALA A 233 0.77 -9.53 -2.17
C ALA A 233 0.76 -11.06 -2.32
N ILE A 234 1.44 -11.79 -1.42
CA ILE A 234 1.51 -13.25 -1.44
C ILE A 234 0.35 -13.86 -0.65
N PHE A 235 0.08 -13.33 0.54
CA PHE A 235 -1.08 -13.67 1.36
C PHE A 235 -2.39 -13.56 0.58
N ARG A 236 -2.54 -12.48 -0.21
CA ARG A 236 -3.66 -12.30 -1.14
C ARG A 236 -3.83 -13.52 -2.04
N LYS A 237 -2.76 -13.96 -2.70
CA LYS A 237 -2.82 -14.99 -3.74
C LYS A 237 -3.00 -16.40 -3.19
N GLN A 238 -2.43 -16.66 -2.01
CA GLN A 238 -2.35 -18.02 -1.46
C GLN A 238 -3.43 -18.31 -0.42
N CYS A 239 -4.02 -17.28 0.20
CA CYS A 239 -5.01 -17.46 1.26
C CYS A 239 -6.25 -16.56 1.04
N ALA A 240 -6.09 -15.23 1.06
CA ALA A 240 -7.25 -14.34 1.13
C ALA A 240 -8.07 -14.22 -0.18
N GLU A 241 -7.58 -14.66 -1.34
CA GLU A 241 -8.35 -14.61 -2.59
C GLU A 241 -9.62 -15.45 -2.48
N PHE A 242 -9.52 -16.66 -1.95
CA PHE A 242 -10.64 -17.58 -1.77
C PHE A 242 -11.77 -16.92 -0.97
N TRP A 243 -11.47 -16.45 0.24
CA TRP A 243 -12.41 -15.78 1.13
C TRP A 243 -13.02 -14.52 0.52
N ILE A 244 -12.22 -13.69 -0.16
CA ILE A 244 -12.78 -12.51 -0.86
C ILE A 244 -13.78 -12.95 -1.94
N GLN A 245 -13.50 -14.00 -2.72
CA GLN A 245 -14.40 -14.42 -3.78
C GLN A 245 -15.69 -15.04 -3.20
N LEU A 246 -15.56 -15.89 -2.18
CA LEU A 246 -16.71 -16.48 -1.49
C LEU A 246 -17.69 -15.40 -1.00
N PHE A 247 -17.21 -14.39 -0.29
CA PHE A 247 -18.08 -13.32 0.21
C PHE A 247 -18.57 -12.36 -0.88
N LYS A 248 -17.81 -12.19 -1.97
CA LYS A 248 -18.30 -11.47 -3.16
C LYS A 248 -19.46 -12.20 -3.82
N TRP A 249 -19.45 -13.54 -3.85
CA TRP A 249 -20.55 -14.32 -4.39
C TRP A 249 -21.81 -14.17 -3.52
N LEU A 250 -21.67 -14.27 -2.19
CA LEU A 250 -22.79 -13.99 -1.27
C LEU A 250 -23.40 -12.61 -1.52
N LYS A 251 -22.56 -11.59 -1.73
CA LYS A 251 -23.02 -10.23 -2.04
C LYS A 251 -23.72 -10.15 -3.41
N HIS A 252 -23.16 -10.81 -4.43
CA HIS A 252 -23.72 -10.82 -5.78
C HIS A 252 -25.12 -11.46 -5.82
N ASP A 253 -25.30 -12.53 -5.05
CA ASP A 253 -26.55 -13.28 -4.99
C ASP A 253 -27.56 -12.68 -3.99
N ASN A 254 -27.29 -11.47 -3.48
CA ASN A 254 -28.10 -10.75 -2.48
C ASN A 254 -28.26 -11.49 -1.15
N LEU A 255 -27.36 -12.42 -0.84
CA LEU A 255 -27.26 -13.13 0.44
C LEU A 255 -26.44 -12.36 1.48
N PHE A 256 -25.80 -11.25 1.08
CA PHE A 256 -25.08 -10.34 1.95
C PHE A 256 -25.33 -8.89 1.52
N ASN A 257 -25.83 -8.06 2.45
CA ASN A 257 -26.12 -6.63 2.25
C ASN A 257 -25.18 -5.71 3.05
N GLY A 258 -24.34 -6.25 3.94
CA GLY A 258 -23.39 -5.47 4.75
C GLY A 258 -23.98 -4.79 5.98
N SER A 259 -25.20 -5.17 6.36
CA SER A 259 -25.81 -4.81 7.64
C SER A 259 -24.98 -5.29 8.84
N VAL A 260 -25.29 -4.76 10.02
CA VAL A 260 -24.69 -5.21 11.28
C VAL A 260 -24.96 -6.71 11.51
N LEU A 261 -26.17 -7.17 11.19
CA LEU A 261 -26.53 -8.59 11.25
C LEU A 261 -25.62 -9.44 10.36
N ASP A 262 -25.54 -9.12 9.06
CA ASP A 262 -24.75 -9.92 8.12
C ASP A 262 -23.26 -9.94 8.50
N LYS A 263 -22.70 -8.83 8.98
CA LYS A 263 -21.30 -8.79 9.43
C LYS A 263 -21.08 -9.66 10.67
N ASN A 264 -21.97 -9.60 11.66
CA ASN A 264 -21.89 -10.45 12.84
C ASN A 264 -22.03 -11.94 12.48
N LEU A 265 -22.93 -12.29 11.56
CA LEU A 265 -23.08 -13.67 11.10
C LEU A 265 -21.86 -14.15 10.30
N ILE A 266 -21.28 -13.30 9.44
CA ILE A 266 -20.03 -13.64 8.75
C ILE A 266 -18.90 -13.88 9.75
N GLN A 267 -18.77 -13.02 10.76
CA GLN A 267 -17.79 -13.16 11.82
C GLN A 267 -18.02 -14.47 12.60
N PHE A 268 -19.23 -14.71 13.06
CA PHE A 268 -19.61 -15.91 13.80
C PHE A 268 -19.33 -17.21 13.02
N CYS A 269 -19.72 -17.27 11.76
CA CYS A 269 -19.60 -18.48 10.95
C CYS A 269 -18.18 -18.71 10.43
N PHE A 270 -17.45 -17.66 10.03
CA PHE A 270 -16.24 -17.82 9.23
C PHE A 270 -14.94 -17.37 9.91
N MET A 271 -14.98 -16.65 11.04
CA MET A 271 -13.76 -16.11 11.67
C MET A 271 -12.78 -17.21 12.05
N GLU A 272 -13.25 -18.29 12.67
CA GLU A 272 -12.41 -19.41 13.09
C GLU A 272 -11.77 -20.14 11.90
N LEU A 273 -12.54 -20.38 10.83
CA LEU A 273 -12.03 -20.99 9.60
C LEU A 273 -10.97 -20.13 8.93
N ILE A 274 -11.21 -18.82 8.84
CA ILE A 274 -10.26 -17.86 8.29
C ILE A 274 -9.00 -17.81 9.15
N GLN A 275 -9.13 -17.80 10.47
CA GLN A 275 -8.00 -17.80 11.39
C GLN A 275 -7.18 -19.09 11.28
N LYS A 276 -7.82 -20.25 11.07
CA LYS A 276 -7.17 -21.55 10.82
C LYS A 276 -6.37 -21.53 9.51
N ASP A 277 -6.95 -21.02 8.42
CA ASP A 277 -6.26 -20.85 7.14
C ASP A 277 -5.07 -19.88 7.25
N ILE A 278 -5.24 -18.79 7.99
CA ILE A 278 -4.17 -17.82 8.27
C ILE A 278 -3.02 -18.47 9.04
N GLN A 279 -3.31 -19.30 10.05
CA GLN A 279 -2.30 -20.04 10.81
C GLN A 279 -1.55 -21.04 9.94
N ALA A 280 -2.26 -21.77 9.06
CA ALA A 280 -1.63 -22.66 8.09
C ALA A 280 -0.69 -21.90 7.15
N PHE A 281 -1.15 -20.77 6.59
CA PHE A 281 -0.33 -19.90 5.75
C PHE A 281 0.90 -19.35 6.50
N LEU A 282 0.75 -18.91 7.75
CA LEU A 282 1.84 -18.42 8.58
C LEU A 282 2.89 -19.51 8.79
N SER A 283 2.46 -20.74 9.12
CA SER A 283 3.35 -21.88 9.29
C SER A 283 4.11 -22.19 8.00
N ASP A 284 3.41 -22.30 6.87
CA ASP A 284 4.03 -22.55 5.57
C ASP A 284 5.02 -21.45 5.19
N TRP A 285 4.66 -20.19 5.43
CA TRP A 285 5.54 -19.06 5.18
C TRP A 285 6.77 -19.09 6.09
N ASN A 286 6.64 -19.31 7.39
CA ASN A 286 7.80 -19.27 8.27
C ASN A 286 8.78 -20.42 7.99
N HIS A 287 8.27 -21.54 7.45
CA HIS A 287 9.09 -22.69 7.11
C HIS A 287 9.56 -22.74 5.65
N HIS A 288 8.97 -22.01 4.70
CA HIS A 288 9.41 -22.11 3.30
C HIS A 288 10.85 -21.64 3.08
N LYS A 289 11.53 -22.20 2.08
CA LYS A 289 12.90 -21.80 1.75
C LYS A 289 12.91 -20.61 0.78
N ILE A 290 13.38 -19.45 1.25
CA ILE A 290 13.62 -18.29 0.40
C ILE A 290 14.93 -18.48 -0.36
N ARG A 291 14.84 -18.43 -1.68
CA ARG A 291 16.01 -18.55 -2.57
C ARG A 291 16.87 -17.30 -2.52
N HIS A 292 18.17 -17.51 -2.64
CA HIS A 292 19.14 -16.41 -2.78
C HIS A 292 18.82 -15.56 -4.00
N ASN A 293 18.88 -14.24 -3.83
CA ASN A 293 18.71 -13.27 -4.89
C ASN A 293 19.80 -12.21 -4.80
N ALA A 294 20.77 -12.27 -5.72
CA ALA A 294 21.92 -11.35 -5.76
C ALA A 294 21.53 -9.86 -5.91
N SER A 295 20.28 -9.56 -6.28
CA SER A 295 19.79 -8.18 -6.41
C SER A 295 19.19 -7.60 -5.12
N ILE A 296 19.11 -8.38 -4.04
CA ILE A 296 18.50 -7.97 -2.78
C ILE A 296 19.48 -8.28 -1.65
N ALA A 297 19.85 -7.26 -0.87
CA ALA A 297 20.72 -7.40 0.31
C ALA A 297 20.10 -8.16 1.50
N ALA A 298 19.01 -8.89 1.27
CA ALA A 298 18.31 -9.65 2.31
C ALA A 298 18.85 -11.08 2.37
N PRO A 299 18.94 -11.69 3.58
CA PRO A 299 19.44 -13.04 3.74
C PRO A 299 18.59 -14.04 2.93
N SER A 300 19.14 -15.22 2.65
CA SER A 300 18.40 -16.34 2.04
C SER A 300 18.35 -17.51 3.00
N GLY A 301 17.26 -18.27 3.00
CA GLY A 301 17.04 -19.32 4.00
C GLY A 301 15.57 -19.45 4.36
N ARG A 302 15.28 -20.25 5.39
CA ARG A 302 13.91 -20.36 5.93
C ARG A 302 13.69 -19.22 6.93
N PRO A 303 12.62 -18.41 6.81
CA PRO A 303 12.38 -17.29 7.71
C PRO A 303 12.51 -17.64 9.20
N HIS A 304 11.96 -18.77 9.62
CA HIS A 304 12.06 -19.24 11.00
C HIS A 304 13.53 -19.45 11.42
N ILE A 305 14.34 -20.13 10.62
CA ILE A 305 15.77 -20.35 10.93
C ILE A 305 16.54 -19.02 10.94
N LEU A 306 16.24 -18.11 10.01
CA LEU A 306 16.86 -16.79 9.93
C LEU A 306 16.51 -15.89 11.14
N HIS A 307 15.40 -16.17 11.82
CA HIS A 307 14.95 -15.43 12.99
C HIS A 307 15.47 -16.05 14.28
N THR A 308 15.40 -17.36 14.42
CA THR A 308 15.79 -18.09 15.64
C THR A 308 17.31 -18.26 15.78
N PHE A 309 18.04 -18.42 14.67
CA PHE A 309 19.49 -18.71 14.68
C PHE A 309 20.27 -17.76 13.76
N PRO A 310 20.21 -16.43 13.98
CA PRO A 310 20.88 -15.45 13.13
C PRO A 310 22.41 -15.61 13.08
N GLU A 311 23.01 -16.16 14.14
CA GLU A 311 24.45 -16.41 14.25
C GLU A 311 24.98 -17.37 13.19
N LEU A 312 24.12 -18.25 12.62
CA LEU A 312 24.50 -19.14 11.51
C LEU A 312 24.81 -18.37 10.21
N LEU A 313 24.49 -17.08 10.15
CA LEU A 313 24.70 -16.19 9.01
C LEU A 313 25.45 -14.91 9.42
N ASP A 314 26.23 -14.96 10.50
CA ASP A 314 27.00 -13.83 11.04
C ASP A 314 26.13 -12.59 11.34
N ALA A 315 24.86 -12.81 11.70
CA ALA A 315 23.94 -11.76 12.13
C ALA A 315 23.68 -11.82 13.64
N GLU A 316 23.34 -10.67 14.22
CA GLU A 316 23.05 -10.54 15.65
C GLU A 316 21.55 -10.55 15.91
N ASP A 317 21.10 -11.31 16.91
CA ASP A 317 19.75 -11.15 17.44
C ASP A 317 19.62 -9.77 18.11
N CYS A 318 18.78 -8.91 17.54
CA CYS A 318 18.61 -7.54 18.01
C CYS A 318 17.51 -7.42 19.06
N ILE A 319 16.95 -8.52 19.56
CA ILE A 319 15.87 -8.46 20.55
C ILE A 319 16.27 -7.65 21.78
N TYR A 320 15.38 -6.77 22.21
CA TYR A 320 15.53 -5.96 23.42
C TYR A 320 14.73 -6.62 24.54
N LYS A 321 15.44 -7.08 25.58
CA LYS A 321 14.80 -7.70 26.74
C LYS A 321 13.98 -6.67 27.51
N VAL A 322 12.79 -7.07 27.93
CA VAL A 322 11.87 -6.28 28.73
C VAL A 322 11.62 -6.99 30.06
N ASP A 323 11.32 -6.22 31.09
CA ASP A 323 10.94 -6.75 32.40
C ASP A 323 9.51 -7.32 32.34
N GLU A 324 9.24 -8.40 33.08
CA GLU A 324 7.89 -9.00 33.14
C GLU A 324 6.89 -8.02 33.77
N ASP A 325 7.29 -7.26 34.79
CA ASP A 325 6.43 -6.26 35.43
C ASP A 325 6.03 -5.15 34.44
N GLU A 326 6.93 -4.80 33.52
CA GLU A 326 6.66 -3.80 32.47
C GLU A 326 5.70 -4.33 31.40
N VAL A 327 5.76 -5.62 31.11
CA VAL A 327 4.85 -6.28 30.18
C VAL A 327 3.45 -6.33 30.77
N ASP A 328 3.31 -6.66 32.06
CA ASP A 328 2.01 -6.70 32.75
C ASP A 328 1.32 -5.34 32.75
N VAL A 329 2.06 -4.25 33.03
CA VAL A 329 1.53 -2.87 32.93
C VAL A 329 1.01 -2.55 31.53
N CYS A 330 1.68 -3.02 30.48
CA CYS A 330 1.22 -2.81 29.11
C CYS A 330 0.04 -3.71 28.75
N LEU A 331 -0.04 -4.91 29.33
CA LEU A 331 -1.12 -5.86 29.09
C LEU A 331 -2.46 -5.31 29.59
N ASP A 332 -2.47 -4.62 30.73
CA ASP A 332 -3.66 -3.96 31.29
C ASP A 332 -4.26 -2.87 30.37
N GLU A 333 -3.45 -2.32 29.47
CA GLU A 333 -3.90 -1.33 28.49
C GLU A 333 -4.42 -1.94 27.17
N CYS A 334 -4.31 -3.25 27.01
CA CYS A 334 -4.72 -3.98 25.81
C CYS A 334 -6.19 -4.40 25.86
N SER A 335 -6.79 -4.57 24.67
CA SER A 335 -8.10 -5.19 24.50
C SER A 335 -7.88 -6.55 23.86
N ILE A 336 -8.08 -7.63 24.62
CA ILE A 336 -8.03 -9.00 24.09
C ILE A 336 -9.42 -9.33 23.56
N ILE A 337 -9.53 -9.55 22.24
CA ILE A 337 -10.80 -9.96 21.62
C ILE A 337 -11.01 -11.44 21.94
N ASN A 338 -11.93 -11.72 22.87
CA ASN A 338 -12.28 -13.09 23.28
C ASN A 338 -13.45 -13.70 22.48
N HIS A 339 -14.18 -12.87 21.73
CA HIS A 339 -15.36 -13.29 20.98
C HIS A 339 -15.16 -13.05 19.49
N VAL A 340 -15.64 -13.98 18.67
CA VAL A 340 -15.52 -13.90 17.21
C VAL A 340 -16.43 -12.84 16.59
N CYS A 341 -17.53 -12.51 17.27
CA CYS A 341 -18.52 -11.48 16.92
C CYS A 341 -19.07 -10.81 18.19
N ASP A 342 -20.10 -9.98 18.06
CA ASP A 342 -20.88 -9.44 19.19
C ASP A 342 -21.40 -10.56 20.11
N GLU A 343 -21.42 -10.31 21.42
CA GLU A 343 -21.69 -11.32 22.46
C GLU A 343 -23.16 -11.80 22.42
N ASP A 344 -24.11 -10.87 22.35
CA ASP A 344 -25.54 -11.20 22.25
C ASP A 344 -25.83 -11.99 20.96
N MET A 345 -25.18 -11.60 19.85
CA MET A 345 -25.28 -12.33 18.59
C MET A 345 -24.65 -13.72 18.66
N TYR A 346 -23.53 -13.88 19.36
CA TYR A 346 -22.86 -15.16 19.54
C TYR A 346 -23.76 -16.14 20.30
N ASP A 347 -24.35 -15.68 21.41
CA ASP A 347 -25.24 -16.48 22.25
C ASP A 347 -26.52 -16.86 21.51
N LEU A 348 -27.17 -15.90 20.83
CA LEU A 348 -28.35 -16.16 20.02
C LEU A 348 -28.09 -17.22 18.94
N CYS A 349 -26.97 -17.10 18.21
CA CYS A 349 -26.65 -18.06 17.16
C CYS A 349 -26.38 -19.46 17.71
N ASN A 350 -25.77 -19.58 18.90
CA ASN A 350 -25.56 -20.87 19.54
C ASN A 350 -26.88 -21.52 19.98
N ILE A 351 -27.79 -20.75 20.56
CA ILE A 351 -29.13 -21.22 20.94
C ILE A 351 -29.86 -21.76 19.69
N LEU A 352 -29.89 -20.97 18.61
CA LEU A 352 -30.56 -21.39 17.36
C LEU A 352 -29.94 -22.64 16.74
N ILE A 353 -28.60 -22.77 16.78
CA ILE A 353 -27.91 -23.97 16.30
C ILE A 353 -28.33 -25.20 17.09
N GLU A 354 -28.39 -25.09 18.42
CA GLU A 354 -28.78 -26.18 19.31
C GLU A 354 -30.25 -26.56 19.12
N GLU A 355 -31.16 -25.59 19.09
CA GLU A 355 -32.61 -25.80 18.90
C GLU A 355 -32.94 -26.44 17.56
N MET A 356 -32.26 -26.02 16.49
CA MET A 356 -32.51 -26.50 15.12
C MET A 356 -31.67 -27.73 14.76
N GLY A 357 -30.77 -28.17 15.63
CA GLY A 357 -29.88 -29.31 15.39
C GLY A 357 -28.91 -29.10 14.23
N TRP A 358 -28.46 -27.86 14.00
CA TRP A 358 -27.49 -27.57 12.94
C TRP A 358 -26.07 -27.99 13.33
N ILE A 359 -25.28 -28.37 12.34
CA ILE A 359 -23.92 -28.84 12.56
C ILE A 359 -22.94 -27.76 12.09
N ARG A 360 -21.99 -27.40 12.97
CA ARG A 360 -20.81 -26.61 12.58
C ARG A 360 -19.81 -27.53 11.90
N ASN A 361 -19.52 -27.25 10.64
CA ASN A 361 -18.54 -27.99 9.84
C ASN A 361 -17.31 -27.11 9.57
N ASP A 362 -16.14 -27.76 9.47
CA ASP A 362 -14.88 -27.10 9.10
C ASP A 362 -14.76 -26.82 7.59
N ASP A 363 -15.84 -27.03 6.84
CA ASP A 363 -15.91 -26.83 5.39
C ASP A 363 -16.54 -25.46 5.06
N PRO A 364 -15.88 -24.59 4.27
CA PRO A 364 -16.39 -23.27 3.93
C PRO A 364 -17.76 -23.29 3.23
N TYR A 365 -18.06 -24.30 2.41
CA TYR A 365 -19.32 -24.37 1.68
C TYR A 365 -20.48 -24.77 2.59
N SER A 366 -20.27 -25.77 3.43
CA SER A 366 -21.24 -26.15 4.48
C SER A 366 -21.50 -25.00 5.45
N THR A 367 -20.47 -24.18 5.72
CA THR A 367 -20.59 -22.98 6.57
C THR A 367 -21.42 -21.88 5.91
N VAL A 368 -21.43 -21.79 4.58
CA VAL A 368 -22.35 -20.90 3.85
C VAL A 368 -23.80 -21.32 4.09
N ASP A 369 -24.10 -22.61 4.07
CA ASP A 369 -25.46 -23.09 4.33
C ASP A 369 -25.91 -22.72 5.76
N LEU A 370 -25.03 -22.87 6.75
CA LEU A 370 -25.29 -22.44 8.12
C LEU A 370 -25.52 -20.93 8.23
N TYR A 371 -24.68 -20.12 7.58
CA TYR A 371 -24.84 -18.67 7.52
C TYR A 371 -26.21 -18.27 6.94
N ILE A 372 -26.62 -18.88 5.83
CA ILE A 372 -27.92 -18.61 5.19
C ILE A 372 -29.07 -19.03 6.11
N ALA A 373 -28.96 -20.17 6.79
CA ALA A 373 -29.96 -20.67 7.71
C ALA A 373 -30.16 -19.72 8.91
N LEU A 374 -29.08 -19.33 9.58
CA LEU A 374 -29.09 -18.36 10.69
C LEU A 374 -29.67 -17.02 10.24
N ARG A 375 -29.19 -16.50 9.10
CA ARG A 375 -29.67 -15.24 8.54
C ARG A 375 -31.17 -15.25 8.31
N ASN A 376 -31.70 -16.32 7.71
CA ASN A 376 -33.12 -16.44 7.42
C ASN A 376 -33.96 -16.59 8.69
N CYS A 377 -33.45 -17.27 9.71
CA CYS A 377 -34.14 -17.44 10.99
C CYS A 377 -34.27 -16.09 11.70
N ILE A 378 -33.14 -15.41 11.92
CA ILE A 378 -33.08 -14.15 12.67
C ILE A 378 -33.82 -13.03 11.92
N SER A 379 -33.72 -12.99 10.58
CA SER A 379 -34.45 -11.97 9.80
C SER A 379 -35.97 -12.14 9.86
N ARG A 380 -36.49 -13.33 10.17
CA ARG A 380 -37.93 -13.57 10.34
C ARG A 380 -38.45 -13.13 11.70
N GLU A 381 -37.60 -13.06 12.72
CA GLU A 381 -37.98 -12.63 14.07
C GLU A 381 -37.90 -11.11 14.24
N LEU A 382 -37.11 -10.44 13.39
CA LEU A 382 -36.98 -8.98 13.35
C LEU A 382 -38.09 -8.26 12.55
N HIS A 383 -38.99 -9.02 11.91
CA HIS A 383 -40.13 -8.53 11.12
C HIS A 383 -41.42 -9.12 11.67
#